data_AF-A0A5K1DSV1-F1
#
_entry.id   AF-A0A5K1DSV1-F1
#
_cell.length_a   1.000
_cell.length_b   1.000
_cell.length_c   1.000
_cell.angle_alpha   90.00
_cell.angle_beta   90.00
_cell.angle_gamma   90.00
#
_symmetry.space_group_name_H-M   'P 1'
#
loop_
_entity.id
_entity.type
_entity.pdbx_description
1 polymer ?
#
loop_
_entity_poly.entity_id
_entity_poly.type
_entity_poly.pdbx_seq_one_letter_code
_entity_poly.pdbx_strand_id
1 'polypeptide(L)'
;RWGVSKMVEICLQWQLPMKKYDMLPKENLFHQIASCHFLSLPENFYGCLEEGSIVIKKSSGWGFCEHGLTLGSNEDAKLEADLVILATGYESNQKLKDLFDSPLHQQLLSGFESGIVPLY
;
A
#
# COMPACT_ATOMS: atom_id res chain seq x y z
N ARG A 1 1.08 -0.69 -26.09
CA ARG A 1 0.89 -1.15 -24.70
C ARG A 1 1.47 -0.15 -23.69
N TRP A 2 2.73 0.29 -23.81
CA TRP A 2 3.33 1.34 -22.95
C TRP A 2 2.69 2.73 -23.08
N GLY A 3 2.32 3.18 -24.29
CA GLY A 3 1.73 4.51 -24.50
C GLY A 3 0.40 4.75 -23.78
N VAL A 4 -0.55 3.81 -23.91
CA VAL A 4 -1.86 3.87 -23.23
C VAL A 4 -1.70 3.90 -21.70
N SER A 5 -0.74 3.11 -21.22
CA SER A 5 -0.35 3.04 -19.82
C SER A 5 0.14 4.38 -19.28
N LYS A 6 1.06 5.05 -19.99
CA LYS A 6 1.55 6.37 -19.60
C LYS A 6 0.47 7.44 -19.67
N MET A 7 -0.46 7.34 -20.63
CA MET A 7 -1.62 8.25 -20.68
C MET A 7 -2.54 8.10 -19.47
N VAL A 8 -2.84 6.88 -19.03
CA VAL A 8 -3.66 6.64 -17.82
C VAL A 8 -2.96 7.18 -16.56
N GLU A 9 -1.65 6.95 -16.45
CA GLU A 9 -0.84 7.49 -15.35
C GLU A 9 -0.87 9.03 -15.31
N ILE A 10 -0.70 9.68 -16.46
CA ILE A 10 -0.78 11.14 -16.59
C ILE A 10 -2.20 11.63 -16.25
N CYS A 11 -3.25 10.99 -16.77
CA CYS A 11 -4.63 11.33 -16.45
C CYS A 11 -4.92 11.25 -14.94
N LEU A 12 -4.47 10.18 -14.26
CA LEU A 12 -4.63 10.04 -12.81
C LEU A 12 -3.88 11.14 -12.05
N GLN A 13 -2.65 11.47 -12.47
CA GLN A 13 -1.88 12.57 -11.88
C GLN A 13 -2.50 13.95 -12.12
N TRP A 14 -3.27 14.11 -13.20
CA TRP A 14 -3.97 15.35 -13.51
C TRP A 14 -5.32 15.46 -12.78
N GLN A 15 -6.04 14.35 -12.64
CA GLN A 15 -7.35 14.35 -11.96
C GLN A 15 -7.24 14.36 -10.44
N LEU A 16 -6.20 13.74 -9.88
CA LEU A 16 -6.03 13.60 -8.44
C LEU A 16 -4.87 14.47 -7.95
N PRO A 17 -5.02 15.19 -6.83
CA PRO A 17 -3.95 16.02 -6.27
C PRO A 17 -2.86 15.19 -5.55
N MET A 18 -2.45 14.05 -6.11
CA MET A 18 -1.43 13.16 -5.55
C MET A 18 -0.10 13.87 -5.28
N LYS A 19 0.28 14.81 -6.14
CA LYS A 19 1.53 15.59 -5.99
C LYS A 19 1.49 16.53 -4.78
N LYS A 20 0.32 17.08 -4.44
CA LYS A 20 0.13 17.98 -3.28
C LYS A 20 0.42 17.26 -1.96
N TYR A 21 0.06 15.99 -1.88
CA TYR A 21 0.15 15.17 -0.67
C TYR A 21 1.28 14.13 -0.72
N ASP A 22 2.24 14.30 -1.63
CA ASP A 22 3.39 13.40 -1.81
C ASP A 22 3.02 11.91 -1.99
N MET A 23 1.89 11.62 -2.63
CA MET A 23 1.42 10.25 -2.90
C MET A 23 1.87 9.69 -4.24
N LEU A 24 2.81 10.35 -4.92
CA LEU A 24 3.30 9.86 -6.19
C LEU A 24 4.04 8.51 -5.98
N PRO A 25 3.61 7.43 -6.64
CA PRO A 25 4.29 6.15 -6.54
C PRO A 25 5.69 6.26 -7.15
N LYS A 26 6.67 5.63 -6.50
CA LYS A 26 8.06 5.56 -6.99
C LYS A 26 8.19 4.63 -8.20
N GLU A 27 7.37 3.58 -8.23
CA GLU A 27 7.29 2.61 -9.32
C GLU A 27 6.23 3.00 -10.36
N ASN A 28 6.35 2.47 -11.58
CA ASN A 28 5.39 2.74 -12.65
C ASN A 28 3.97 2.33 -12.22
N LEU A 29 3.08 3.33 -12.12
CA LEU A 29 1.64 3.18 -11.79
C LEU A 29 0.95 2.12 -12.65
N PHE A 30 1.42 1.96 -13.89
CA PHE A 30 0.97 0.90 -14.78
C PHE A 30 1.15 -0.50 -14.23
N HIS A 31 2.28 -0.81 -13.59
CA HIS A 31 2.52 -2.14 -13.06
C HIS A 31 1.57 -2.43 -11.90
N GLN A 32 1.21 -1.41 -11.11
CA GLN A 32 0.22 -1.51 -10.04
C GLN A 32 -1.22 -1.68 -10.58
N ILE A 33 -1.60 -0.92 -11.62
CA ILE A 33 -2.91 -1.07 -12.27
C ILE A 33 -3.01 -2.42 -13.00
N ALA A 34 -1.96 -2.82 -13.72
CA ALA A 34 -1.91 -4.07 -14.49
C ALA A 34 -1.84 -5.33 -13.61
N SER A 35 -1.38 -5.21 -12.36
CA SER A 35 -1.43 -6.29 -11.36
C SER A 35 -2.79 -6.39 -10.67
N CYS A 36 -3.80 -5.61 -11.09
CA CYS A 36 -5.10 -5.53 -10.43
C CYS A 36 -5.00 -5.17 -8.93
N HIS A 37 -3.91 -4.50 -8.52
CA HIS A 37 -3.86 -3.72 -7.28
C HIS A 37 -4.71 -2.45 -7.45
N PHE A 38 -5.99 -2.65 -7.78
CA PHE A 38 -6.95 -1.59 -7.95
C PHE A 38 -7.22 -0.97 -6.59
N LEU A 39 -6.63 0.20 -6.33
CA LEU A 39 -7.00 1.03 -5.21
C LEU A 39 -8.39 1.61 -5.50
N SER A 40 -9.42 1.03 -4.88
CA SER A 40 -10.68 1.76 -4.70
C SER A 40 -10.39 2.96 -3.81
N LEU A 41 -10.41 4.15 -4.37
CA LEU A 41 -10.32 5.37 -3.60
C LEU A 41 -11.68 5.60 -2.90
N PRO A 42 -11.74 5.67 -1.57
CA PRO A 42 -12.99 5.96 -0.89
C PRO A 42 -13.53 7.33 -1.29
N GLU A 43 -14.85 7.46 -1.29
CA GLU A 43 -15.52 8.73 -1.56
C GLU A 43 -15.01 9.81 -0.59
N ASN A 44 -14.81 11.01 -1.11
CA ASN A 44 -14.34 12.18 -0.36
C ASN A 44 -12.95 12.07 0.30
N PHE A 45 -12.10 11.11 -0.09
CA PHE A 45 -10.75 10.97 0.47
C PHE A 45 -9.92 12.27 0.46
N TYR A 46 -9.94 13.00 -0.66
CA TYR A 46 -9.21 14.25 -0.79
C TYR A 46 -9.84 15.43 -0.03
N GLY A 47 -11.16 15.42 0.20
CA GLY A 47 -11.81 16.39 1.06
C GLY A 47 -11.34 16.24 2.50
N CYS A 48 -11.25 15.01 3.01
CA CYS A 48 -10.71 14.72 4.34
C CYS A 48 -9.23 15.13 4.50
N LEU A 49 -8.44 15.09 3.41
CA LEU A 49 -7.06 15.60 3.41
C LEU A 49 -7.02 17.14 3.45
N GLU A 50 -7.95 17.81 2.77
CA GLU A 50 -8.03 19.27 2.77
C GLU A 50 -8.53 19.82 4.11
N GLU A 51 -9.49 19.12 4.73
CA GLU A 51 -10.00 19.43 6.08
C GLU A 51 -8.96 19.16 7.18
N GLY A 52 -7.93 18.36 6.90
CA GLY A 52 -6.91 17.94 7.87
C GLY A 52 -7.33 16.76 8.76
N SER A 53 -8.49 16.16 8.49
CA SER A 53 -8.98 14.94 9.15
C SER A 53 -8.12 13.71 8.85
N ILE A 54 -7.44 13.71 7.68
CA ILE A 54 -6.42 12.72 7.32
C ILE A 54 -5.09 13.44 7.13
N VAL A 55 -4.02 12.93 7.74
CA VAL A 55 -2.66 13.43 7.55
C VAL A 55 -1.77 12.28 7.08
N ILE A 56 -1.17 12.44 5.90
CA ILE A 56 -0.27 11.43 5.33
C ILE A 56 1.17 11.81 5.65
N LYS A 57 1.88 10.87 6.27
CA LYS A 57 3.30 10.99 6.58
C LYS A 57 4.06 9.78 6.04
N LYS A 58 5.11 10.03 5.26
CA LYS A 58 6.08 8.98 4.92
C LYS A 58 7.06 8.84 6.09
N SER A 59 7.40 7.60 6.42
CA SER A 59 8.39 7.30 7.45
C SER A 59 9.33 6.19 6.98
N SER A 60 10.61 6.27 7.34
CA SER A 60 11.61 5.23 7.06
C SER A 60 11.47 4.01 7.98
N GLY A 61 10.81 4.19 9.12
CA GLY A 61 10.53 3.16 10.11
C GLY A 61 9.51 3.66 11.13
N TRP A 62 8.99 2.77 11.95
CA TRP A 62 8.09 3.15 13.03
C TRP A 62 8.16 2.13 14.17
N GLY A 63 7.76 2.55 15.36
CA GLY A 63 7.66 1.69 16.54
C GLY A 63 6.50 2.13 17.43
N PHE A 64 6.19 1.32 18.43
CA PHE A 64 5.22 1.68 19.48
C PHE A 64 5.92 2.41 20.63
N CYS A 65 5.22 3.36 21.23
CA CYS A 65 5.58 3.98 22.50
C CYS A 65 4.38 3.97 23.44
N GLU A 66 4.58 4.30 24.71
CA GLU A 66 3.56 4.18 25.77
C GLU A 66 2.22 4.86 25.41
N HIS A 67 2.25 5.95 24.64
CA HIS A 67 1.07 6.74 24.28
C HIS A 67 0.82 6.81 22.76
N GLY A 68 1.41 5.90 21.96
CA GLY A 68 1.20 5.87 20.52
C GLY A 68 2.35 5.28 19.71
N LEU A 69 2.87 6.04 18.74
CA LEU A 69 3.89 5.61 17.79
C LEU A 69 5.12 6.52 17.80
N THR A 70 6.26 5.97 17.42
CA THR A 70 7.46 6.71 17.00
C THR A 70 7.60 6.60 15.50
N LEU A 71 7.88 7.71 14.81
CA LEU A 71 8.06 7.76 13.35
C LEU A 71 9.51 8.10 13.01
N GLY A 72 10.20 7.22 12.29
CA GLY A 72 11.55 7.43 11.80
C GLY A 72 12.61 6.82 12.72
N SER A 73 13.88 7.13 12.43
CA SER A 73 15.03 6.59 13.18
C SER A 73 15.38 7.42 14.44
N ASN A 74 14.85 8.63 14.56
CA ASN A 74 15.08 9.48 15.72
C ASN A 74 13.85 9.42 16.64
N GLU A 75 14.08 9.12 17.93
CA GLU A 75 13.05 8.93 18.95
C GLU A 75 12.18 10.17 19.24
N ASP A 76 12.56 11.34 18.70
CA ASP A 76 11.92 12.63 18.95
C ASP A 76 10.60 12.84 18.18
N ALA A 77 10.33 12.04 17.14
CA ALA A 77 9.10 12.14 16.38
C ALA A 77 8.02 11.20 16.94
N LYS A 78 7.53 11.54 18.14
CA LYS A 78 6.40 10.84 18.79
C LYS A 78 5.07 11.31 18.19
N LEU A 79 4.18 10.35 17.95
CA LEU A 79 2.82 10.54 17.51
C LEU A 79 1.89 9.91 18.54
N GLU A 80 1.09 10.72 19.21
CA GLU A 80 0.06 10.23 20.11
C GLU A 80 -1.08 9.57 19.31
N ALA A 81 -1.53 8.41 19.77
CA ALA A 81 -2.62 7.67 19.12
C ALA A 81 -3.38 6.81 20.11
N ASP A 82 -4.70 6.94 20.14
CA ASP A 82 -5.59 6.10 20.95
C ASP A 82 -5.81 4.70 20.33
N LEU A 83 -5.74 4.62 18.99
CA LEU A 83 -5.94 3.38 18.22
C LEU A 83 -4.96 3.32 17.05
N VAL A 84 -4.31 2.16 16.87
CA VAL A 84 -3.43 1.89 15.74
C VAL A 84 -3.98 0.72 14.94
N ILE A 85 -4.22 0.94 13.64
CA ILE A 85 -4.70 -0.09 12.70
C ILE A 85 -3.59 -0.39 11.69
N LEU A 86 -3.09 -1.62 11.68
CA LEU A 86 -2.05 -2.08 10.74
C LEU A 86 -2.68 -2.66 9.48
N ALA A 87 -2.89 -1.82 8.48
CA ALA A 87 -3.38 -2.22 7.15
C ALA A 87 -2.25 -2.65 6.19
N THR A 88 -1.25 -3.39 6.69
CA THR A 88 -0.04 -3.78 5.93
C THR A 88 -0.24 -4.99 5.01
N GLY A 89 -1.47 -5.50 4.89
CA GLY A 89 -1.77 -6.70 4.11
C GLY A 89 -1.32 -7.99 4.79
N TYR A 90 -1.12 -9.04 3.99
CA TYR A 90 -0.72 -10.37 4.46
C TYR A 90 0.15 -11.08 3.42
N GLU A 91 1.01 -11.99 3.87
CA GLU A 91 1.84 -12.83 3.01
C GLU A 91 1.03 -14.00 2.44
N SER A 92 0.28 -13.74 1.36
CA SER A 92 -0.64 -14.73 0.77
C SER A 92 0.06 -15.99 0.29
N ASN A 93 1.19 -15.85 -0.40
CA ASN A 93 1.94 -16.98 -0.96
C ASN A 93 2.42 -17.94 0.13
N GLN A 94 2.98 -17.42 1.23
CA GLN A 94 3.45 -18.25 2.34
C GLN A 94 2.27 -18.95 3.02
N LYS A 95 1.21 -18.21 3.36
CA LYS A 95 0.00 -18.79 3.97
C LYS A 95 -0.66 -19.85 3.10
N LEU A 96 -0.68 -19.65 1.78
CA LEU A 96 -1.23 -20.64 0.84
C LEU A 96 -0.35 -21.88 0.75
N LYS A 97 0.98 -21.74 0.73
CA LYS A 97 1.90 -22.89 0.77
C LYS A 97 1.70 -23.70 2.05
N ASP A 98 1.57 -23.03 3.19
CA ASP A 98 1.38 -23.68 4.50
C ASP A 98 0.01 -24.37 4.67
N LEU A 99 -0.98 -24.03 3.84
CA LEU A 99 -2.30 -24.67 3.87
C LEU A 99 -2.28 -26.11 3.30
N PHE A 100 -1.33 -26.40 2.40
CA PHE A 100 -1.25 -27.70 1.73
C PHE A 100 -0.09 -28.52 2.29
N ASP A 101 -0.39 -29.70 2.84
CA ASP A 101 0.65 -30.65 3.30
C ASP A 101 1.42 -31.33 2.15
N SER A 102 0.87 -31.30 0.93
CA SER A 102 1.42 -32.01 -0.23
C SER A 102 2.54 -31.20 -0.90
N PRO A 103 3.77 -31.75 -1.06
CA PRO A 103 4.89 -31.06 -1.71
C PRO A 103 4.61 -30.63 -3.16
N LEU A 104 3.86 -31.43 -3.93
CA LEU A 104 3.47 -31.10 -5.31
C LEU A 104 2.61 -29.83 -5.40
N HIS A 105 1.70 -29.63 -4.44
CA HIS A 105 0.81 -28.47 -4.41
C HIS A 105 1.56 -27.21 -3.99
N GLN A 106 2.48 -27.32 -3.04
CA GLN A 106 3.39 -26.23 -2.66
C GLN A 106 4.29 -25.81 -3.84
N GLN A 107 4.80 -26.76 -4.63
CA GLN A 107 5.62 -26.48 -5.82
C GLN A 107 4.84 -25.77 -6.93
N LEU A 108 3.58 -26.15 -7.17
CA LEU A 108 2.72 -25.45 -8.15
C LEU A 108 2.49 -23.98 -7.76
N LEU A 109 2.33 -23.71 -6.48
CA LEU A 109 2.19 -22.35 -5.94
C LEU A 109 3.51 -21.55 -5.96
N SER A 110 4.65 -22.23 -6.07
CA SER A 110 5.98 -21.59 -6.16
C SER A 110 6.19 -20.87 -7.51
N GLY A 111 5.33 -21.07 -8.51
CA GLY A 111 5.35 -20.27 -9.74
C GLY A 111 4.87 -18.82 -9.57
N PHE A 112 4.28 -18.48 -8.41
CA PHE A 112 3.66 -17.17 -8.11
C PHE A 112 4.57 -16.21 -7.33
N GLU A 113 5.89 -16.46 -7.26
CA GLU A 113 6.83 -15.73 -6.40
C GLU A 113 6.84 -14.21 -6.59
N SER A 114 6.36 -13.70 -7.73
CA SER A 114 6.33 -12.26 -8.03
C SER A 114 4.98 -11.56 -7.76
N GLY A 115 3.93 -12.27 -7.34
CA GLY A 115 2.58 -11.72 -7.25
C GLY A 115 1.95 -11.92 -5.88
N ILE A 116 1.36 -10.86 -5.31
CA ILE A 116 0.40 -10.98 -4.21
C ILE A 116 -0.83 -11.67 -4.80
N VAL A 117 -1.05 -12.95 -4.43
CA VAL A 117 -2.29 -13.64 -4.81
C VAL A 117 -3.43 -13.06 -3.98
N PRO A 118 -4.46 -12.48 -4.62
CA PRO A 118 -5.60 -11.97 -3.89
C PRO A 118 -6.52 -13.14 -3.47
N LEU A 119 -6.89 -13.21 -2.19
CA LEU A 119 -7.81 -14.20 -1.63
C LEU A 119 -9.29 -13.74 -1.68
N TYR A 120 -9.71 -13.06 -2.75
CA TYR A 120 -11.12 -12.70 -2.93
C TYR A 120 -11.96 -13.86 -3.48
#